data_AF-A0A0E0A353-F1
#
_entry.id   AF-A0A0E0A353-F1
#
_cell.length_a   1.000
_cell.length_b   1.000
_cell.length_c   1.000
_cell.angle_alpha   90.00
_cell.angle_beta   90.00
_cell.angle_gamma   90.00
#
_symmetry.space_group_name_H-M   'P 1'
#
loop_
_entity.id
_entity.type
_entity.pdbx_description
1 polymer ?
#
loop_
_entity_poly.entity_id
_entity_poly.type
_entity_poly.pdbx_seq_one_letter_code
_entity_poly.pdbx_strand_id
1 'polypeptide(L)'
;MAGGGGELQWIVIHGVRDAVLSAAAIVGPRLAVIGDVRVSDAPAVLALLDKEGVRQGWEIERRHRLAWLARLDHELAIVLEVIVPMLMHTPFHIVAGRELQRYGWSIQHLAASIFGPVHALHAAVRPVGRFLRRHARHQHHGTRDAAWLAGNILEVRDRVSALRSLVVMFPEEDPAAAAAAAGDDDHDDGPEFAEDDEEE
;
A
#
# COMPACT_ATOMS: atom_id res chain seq x y z
N MET A 1 -8.89 23.75 36.44
CA MET A 1 -7.72 23.62 35.56
C MET A 1 -8.23 23.77 34.14
N ALA A 2 -8.13 24.99 33.60
CA ALA A 2 -8.72 25.34 32.32
C ALA A 2 -7.97 24.62 31.19
N GLY A 3 -8.73 23.92 30.34
CA GLY A 3 -8.23 23.28 29.14
C GLY A 3 -7.74 24.32 28.15
N GLY A 4 -6.43 24.40 27.97
CA GLY A 4 -5.83 25.08 26.84
C GLY A 4 -5.91 24.17 25.64
N GLY A 5 -7.00 24.27 24.86
CA GLY A 5 -7.05 23.77 23.49
C GLY A 5 -6.10 24.60 22.63
N GLY A 6 -4.80 24.36 22.76
CA GLY A 6 -3.79 24.90 21.86
C GLY A 6 -3.86 24.11 20.57
N GLU A 7 -4.13 24.80 19.46
CA GLU A 7 -4.10 24.21 18.12
C GLU A 7 -2.74 23.54 17.90
N LEU A 8 -2.74 22.24 17.58
CA LEU A 8 -1.51 21.51 17.30
C LEU A 8 -0.80 22.20 16.14
N GLN A 9 0.49 22.52 16.31
CA GLN A 9 1.26 23.07 15.20
C GLN A 9 1.52 21.96 14.16
N TRP A 10 1.28 22.30 12.90
CA TRP A 10 1.44 21.36 11.79
C TRP A 10 2.89 21.29 11.36
N ILE A 11 3.33 20.10 11.02
CA ILE A 11 4.63 19.85 10.39
C ILE A 11 4.40 18.92 9.20
N VAL A 12 5.07 19.20 8.08
CA VAL A 12 5.01 18.34 6.90
C VAL A 12 6.25 17.46 6.90
N ILE A 13 6.06 16.16 6.66
CA ILE A 13 7.11 15.15 6.69
C ILE A 13 7.34 14.59 5.28
N HIS A 14 8.57 14.75 4.78
CA HIS A 14 9.03 14.28 3.47
C HIS A 14 10.04 13.13 3.63
N GLY A 15 9.51 11.90 3.68
CA GLY A 15 10.28 10.68 3.85
C GLY A 15 10.98 10.53 5.21
N VAL A 16 11.79 9.46 5.35
CA VAL A 16 12.39 9.07 6.64
C VAL A 16 13.40 10.08 7.15
N ARG A 17 14.21 10.67 6.26
CA ARG A 17 15.25 11.62 6.68
C ARG A 17 14.64 12.82 7.38
N ASP A 18 13.61 13.40 6.79
CA ASP A 18 12.92 14.55 7.35
C ASP A 18 12.20 14.18 8.65
N ALA A 19 11.55 13.01 8.68
CA ALA A 19 10.93 12.49 9.90
C ALA A 19 11.93 12.39 11.07
N VAL A 20 13.14 11.86 10.82
CA VAL A 20 14.21 11.75 11.82
C VAL A 20 14.69 13.11 12.31
N LEU A 21 14.92 14.04 11.39
CA LEU A 21 15.37 15.40 11.74
C LEU A 21 14.31 16.16 12.54
N SER A 22 13.06 16.06 12.13
CA SER A 22 11.92 16.67 12.83
C SER A 22 11.77 16.10 14.25
N ALA A 23 11.83 14.78 14.41
CA ALA A 23 11.74 14.12 15.72
C ALA A 23 12.88 14.51 16.67
N ALA A 24 14.06 14.83 16.13
CA ALA A 24 15.20 15.29 16.90
C ALA A 24 15.12 16.77 17.27
N ALA A 25 14.58 17.61 16.38
CA ALA A 25 14.60 19.06 16.53
C ALA A 25 13.38 19.62 17.29
N ILE A 26 12.22 18.98 17.14
CA ILE A 26 10.95 19.49 17.66
C ILE A 26 10.61 18.78 18.96
N VAL A 27 10.16 19.56 19.95
CA VAL A 27 9.72 19.07 21.25
C VAL A 27 8.28 19.51 21.48
N GLY A 28 7.43 18.55 21.83
CA GLY A 28 6.05 18.75 22.22
C GLY A 28 5.04 18.35 21.13
N PRO A 29 3.74 18.50 21.42
CA PRO A 29 2.67 18.00 20.55
C PRO A 29 2.67 18.66 19.17
N ARG A 30 2.49 17.84 18.13
CA ARG A 30 2.46 18.25 16.71
C ARG A 30 1.45 17.43 15.94
N LEU A 31 0.91 18.00 14.87
CA LEU A 31 0.21 17.24 13.83
C LEU A 31 1.16 17.03 12.65
N ALA A 32 1.55 15.79 12.42
CA ALA A 32 2.41 15.39 11.31
C ALA A 32 1.56 15.09 10.08
N VAL A 33 1.75 15.90 9.04
CA VAL A 33 1.17 15.73 7.71
C VAL A 33 2.21 15.05 6.83
N ILE A 34 1.84 14.00 6.13
CA ILE A 34 2.75 13.33 5.21
C ILE A 34 2.70 14.07 3.87
N GLY A 35 3.84 14.54 3.36
CA GLY A 35 3.93 15.18 2.06
C GLY A 35 4.27 14.16 0.96
N ASP A 36 5.38 13.45 1.13
CA ASP A 36 5.75 12.33 0.27
C ASP A 36 6.57 11.28 1.00
N VAL A 37 6.41 10.03 0.57
CA VAL A 37 7.13 8.89 1.15
C VAL A 37 7.41 7.86 0.06
N ARG A 38 8.65 7.35 0.01
CA ARG A 38 8.97 6.16 -0.79
C ARG A 38 8.29 4.94 -0.18
N VAL A 39 7.69 4.07 -1.00
CA VAL A 39 7.00 2.86 -0.53
C VAL A 39 7.85 2.06 0.47
N SER A 40 9.13 1.78 0.15
CA SER A 40 10.07 1.06 1.02
C SER A 40 10.33 1.72 2.37
N ASP A 41 10.13 3.02 2.46
CA ASP A 41 10.49 3.83 3.62
C ASP A 41 9.26 4.02 4.54
N ALA A 42 8.05 3.75 4.04
CA ALA A 42 6.79 3.94 4.76
C ALA A 42 6.72 3.21 6.12
N PRO A 43 7.16 1.94 6.26
CA PRO A 43 7.18 1.28 7.56
C PRO A 43 8.05 2.01 8.59
N ALA A 44 9.20 2.54 8.15
CA ALA A 44 10.13 3.26 9.03
C ALA A 44 9.58 4.63 9.43
N VAL A 45 8.96 5.36 8.49
CA VAL A 45 8.27 6.63 8.81
C VAL A 45 7.17 6.37 9.83
N LEU A 46 6.30 5.38 9.58
CA LEU A 46 5.20 5.05 10.48
C LEU A 46 5.69 4.71 11.89
N ALA A 47 6.68 3.81 11.99
CA ALA A 47 7.22 3.39 13.29
C ALA A 47 7.87 4.55 14.06
N LEU A 48 8.56 5.46 13.35
CA LEU A 48 9.14 6.64 13.97
C LEU A 48 8.07 7.59 14.49
N LEU A 49 7.04 7.89 13.68
CA LEU A 49 5.98 8.80 14.08
C LEU A 49 5.11 8.22 15.19
N ASP A 50 4.81 6.92 15.18
CA ASP A 50 4.11 6.24 16.27
C ASP A 50 4.91 6.35 17.59
N LYS A 51 6.25 6.23 17.52
CA LYS A 51 7.13 6.44 18.67
C LYS A 51 7.06 7.88 19.19
N GLU A 52 7.07 8.87 18.31
CA GLU A 52 6.93 10.28 18.70
C GLU A 52 5.52 10.62 19.22
N GLY A 53 4.50 9.89 18.78
CA GLY A 53 3.16 9.94 19.37
C GLY A 53 3.18 9.61 20.86
N VAL A 54 3.89 8.55 21.24
CA VAL A 54 4.06 8.18 22.65
C VAL A 54 4.99 9.13 23.40
N ARG A 55 6.09 9.57 22.78
CA ARG A 55 7.14 10.35 23.46
C ARG A 55 6.75 11.82 23.67
N GLN A 56 6.10 12.42 22.69
CA GLN A 56 5.87 13.86 22.62
C GLN A 56 4.41 14.27 22.35
N GLY A 57 3.51 13.31 22.17
CA GLY A 57 2.12 13.59 21.82
C GLY A 57 1.94 14.04 20.38
N TRP A 58 2.73 13.51 19.45
CA TRP A 58 2.50 13.73 18.03
C TRP A 58 1.28 12.96 17.53
N GLU A 59 0.50 13.58 16.65
CA GLU A 59 -0.58 12.95 15.91
C GLU A 59 -0.20 12.86 14.44
N ILE A 60 -0.64 11.81 13.75
CA ILE A 60 -0.38 11.62 12.31
C ILE A 60 -1.68 11.87 11.57
N GLU A 61 -1.70 12.89 10.72
CA GLU A 61 -2.85 13.13 9.86
C GLU A 61 -3.06 11.93 8.94
N ARG A 62 -4.29 11.40 8.91
CA ARG A 62 -4.69 10.26 8.07
C ARG A 62 -3.73 9.07 8.20
N ARG A 63 -3.32 8.74 9.44
CA ARG A 63 -2.43 7.61 9.78
C ARG A 63 -2.73 6.32 8.99
N HIS A 64 -4.00 6.01 8.73
CA HIS A 64 -4.42 4.83 7.97
C HIS A 64 -3.81 4.77 6.56
N ARG A 65 -3.65 5.91 5.86
CA ARG A 65 -3.04 5.96 4.52
C ARG A 65 -1.57 5.55 4.56
N LEU A 66 -0.82 6.07 5.54
CA LEU A 66 0.57 5.68 5.76
C LEU A 66 0.69 4.20 6.20
N ALA A 67 -0.25 3.72 7.03
CA ALA A 67 -0.31 2.32 7.44
C ALA A 67 -0.59 1.37 6.27
N TRP A 68 -1.51 1.71 5.37
CA TRP A 68 -1.75 0.94 4.15
C TRP A 68 -0.56 0.99 3.19
N LEU A 69 0.17 2.11 3.12
CA LEU A 69 1.41 2.20 2.34
C LEU A 69 2.51 1.31 2.91
N ALA A 70 2.67 1.29 4.25
CA ALA A 70 3.58 0.37 4.91
C ALA A 70 3.19 -1.10 4.71
N ARG A 71 1.87 -1.40 4.70
CA ARG A 71 1.36 -2.74 4.37
C ARG A 71 1.64 -3.12 2.92
N LEU A 72 1.50 -2.19 1.99
CA LEU A 72 1.85 -2.41 0.59
C LEU A 72 3.33 -2.78 0.45
N ASP A 73 4.25 -2.07 1.11
CA ASP A 73 5.68 -2.44 1.09
C ASP A 73 5.91 -3.86 1.61
N HIS A 74 5.27 -4.22 2.73
CA HIS A 74 5.40 -5.55 3.31
C HIS A 74 4.98 -6.66 2.34
N GLU A 75 3.90 -6.46 1.59
CA GLU A 75 3.44 -7.44 0.60
C GLU A 75 4.37 -7.51 -0.61
N LEU A 76 4.89 -6.37 -1.08
CA LEU A 76 5.89 -6.35 -2.15
C LEU A 76 7.20 -7.03 -1.69
N ALA A 77 7.61 -6.86 -0.43
CA ALA A 77 8.77 -7.52 0.15
C ALA A 77 8.60 -9.04 0.16
N ILE A 78 7.43 -9.56 0.59
CA ILE A 78 7.16 -11.01 0.55
C ILE A 78 7.25 -11.55 -0.89
N VAL A 79 6.70 -10.82 -1.86
CA VAL A 79 6.79 -11.25 -3.26
C VAL A 79 8.25 -11.32 -3.72
N LEU A 80 9.08 -10.33 -3.39
CA LEU A 80 10.49 -10.29 -3.80
C LEU A 80 11.38 -11.30 -3.07
N GLU A 81 11.20 -11.43 -1.76
CA GLU A 81 12.14 -12.13 -0.88
C GLU A 81 11.76 -13.60 -0.70
N VAL A 82 10.49 -13.95 -0.93
CA VAL A 82 9.98 -15.32 -0.72
C VAL A 82 9.48 -15.92 -2.03
N ILE A 83 8.49 -15.29 -2.67
CA ILE A 83 7.76 -15.90 -3.79
C ILE A 83 8.62 -15.98 -5.06
N VAL A 84 9.30 -14.90 -5.42
CA VAL A 84 10.17 -14.86 -6.61
C VAL A 84 11.27 -15.94 -6.51
N PRO A 85 12.08 -16.04 -5.43
CA PRO A 85 13.10 -17.08 -5.31
C PRO A 85 12.54 -18.50 -5.44
N MET A 86 11.38 -18.78 -4.83
CA MET A 86 10.72 -20.08 -4.94
C MET A 86 10.35 -20.42 -6.39
N LEU A 87 9.78 -19.47 -7.12
CA LEU A 87 9.36 -19.67 -8.51
C LEU A 87 10.54 -19.65 -9.50
N MET A 88 11.66 -19.01 -9.17
CA MET A 88 12.90 -19.12 -9.94
C MET A 88 13.51 -20.52 -9.85
N HIS A 89 13.47 -21.13 -8.66
CA HIS A 89 13.98 -22.49 -8.46
C HIS A 89 13.00 -23.57 -8.93
N THR A 90 11.71 -23.35 -8.73
CA THR A 90 10.65 -24.30 -9.07
C THR A 90 9.50 -23.58 -9.77
N PRO A 91 9.56 -23.41 -11.10
CA PRO A 91 8.59 -22.61 -11.87
C PRO A 91 7.13 -23.09 -11.76
N PHE A 92 6.92 -24.38 -11.46
CA PHE A 92 5.59 -24.97 -11.29
C PHE A 92 5.18 -25.10 -9.81
N HIS A 93 5.82 -24.38 -8.89
CA HIS A 93 5.48 -24.44 -7.46
C HIS A 93 4.07 -23.90 -7.18
N ILE A 94 3.10 -24.80 -6.98
CA ILE A 94 1.66 -24.49 -6.90
C ILE A 94 1.34 -23.46 -5.80
N VAL A 95 1.88 -23.63 -4.58
CA VAL A 95 1.62 -22.71 -3.47
C VAL A 95 2.13 -21.30 -3.76
N ALA A 96 3.37 -21.17 -4.24
CA ALA A 96 3.95 -19.88 -4.62
C ALA A 96 3.13 -19.20 -5.74
N GLY A 97 2.65 -19.97 -6.73
CA GLY A 97 1.77 -19.46 -7.78
C GLY A 97 0.44 -18.92 -7.23
N ARG A 98 -0.20 -19.65 -6.30
CA ARG A 98 -1.43 -19.20 -5.63
C ARG A 98 -1.20 -17.92 -4.83
N GLU A 99 -0.12 -17.84 -4.06
CA GLU A 99 0.22 -16.63 -3.32
C GLU A 99 0.51 -15.46 -4.26
N LEU A 100 1.18 -15.69 -5.39
CA LEU A 100 1.42 -14.65 -6.39
C LEU A 100 0.09 -14.07 -6.93
N GLN A 101 -0.92 -14.91 -7.16
CA GLN A 101 -2.27 -14.47 -7.54
C GLN A 101 -2.93 -13.63 -6.45
N ARG A 102 -2.84 -14.09 -5.18
CA ARG A 102 -3.40 -13.40 -4.01
C ARG A 102 -2.75 -12.04 -3.83
N TYR A 103 -1.43 -11.95 -3.82
CA TYR A 103 -0.71 -10.68 -3.72
C TYR A 103 -1.02 -9.77 -4.90
N GLY A 104 -1.18 -10.31 -6.11
CA GLY A 104 -1.62 -9.54 -7.27
C GLY A 104 -2.95 -8.80 -7.06
N TRP A 105 -3.90 -9.39 -6.35
CA TRP A 105 -5.14 -8.71 -5.95
C TRP A 105 -4.91 -7.74 -4.78
N SER A 106 -4.23 -8.21 -3.74
CA SER A 106 -4.02 -7.47 -2.49
C SER A 106 -3.32 -6.12 -2.73
N ILE A 107 -2.22 -6.10 -3.49
CA ILE A 107 -1.50 -4.84 -3.76
C ILE A 107 -2.35 -3.83 -4.52
N GLN A 108 -3.23 -4.29 -5.42
CA GLN A 108 -4.14 -3.39 -6.15
C GLN A 108 -5.19 -2.80 -5.23
N HIS A 109 -5.78 -3.65 -4.37
CA HIS A 109 -6.75 -3.21 -3.39
C HIS A 109 -6.14 -2.18 -2.43
N LEU A 110 -4.98 -2.49 -1.85
CA LEU A 110 -4.24 -1.56 -0.98
C LEU A 110 -3.95 -0.23 -1.68
N ALA A 111 -3.45 -0.26 -2.92
CA ALA A 111 -3.15 0.96 -3.67
C ALA A 111 -4.40 1.82 -3.93
N ALA A 112 -5.55 1.18 -4.20
CA ALA A 112 -6.82 1.86 -4.37
C ALA A 112 -7.37 2.40 -3.03
N SER A 113 -7.17 1.71 -1.91
CA SER A 113 -7.65 2.15 -0.60
C SER A 113 -6.92 3.41 -0.08
N ILE A 114 -5.67 3.65 -0.49
CA ILE A 114 -4.89 4.79 0.02
C ILE A 114 -5.44 6.14 -0.50
N PHE A 115 -5.68 6.27 -1.81
CA PHE A 115 -6.08 7.54 -2.45
C PHE A 115 -7.16 7.37 -3.55
N GLY A 116 -7.76 6.20 -3.66
CA GLY A 116 -8.71 5.87 -4.72
C GLY A 116 -8.05 5.39 -6.02
N PRO A 117 -8.87 4.91 -6.97
CA PRO A 117 -8.40 4.26 -8.20
C PRO A 117 -7.82 5.21 -9.25
N VAL A 118 -8.06 6.52 -9.12
CA VAL A 118 -7.59 7.55 -10.07
C VAL A 118 -6.16 8.01 -9.73
N HIS A 119 -5.69 7.76 -8.50
CA HIS A 119 -4.38 8.23 -8.05
C HIS A 119 -3.22 7.53 -8.79
N ALA A 120 -2.09 8.25 -8.94
CA ALA A 120 -0.89 7.77 -9.62
C ALA A 120 -0.33 6.47 -9.02
N LEU A 121 -0.46 6.29 -7.69
CA LEU A 121 -0.08 5.04 -7.01
C LEU A 121 -0.84 3.84 -7.56
N HIS A 122 -2.18 3.93 -7.64
CA HIS A 122 -2.99 2.84 -8.18
C HIS A 122 -2.69 2.61 -9.67
N ALA A 123 -2.51 3.68 -10.45
CA ALA A 123 -2.11 3.57 -11.86
C ALA A 123 -0.78 2.81 -12.05
N ALA A 124 0.19 2.99 -11.15
CA ALA A 124 1.46 2.27 -11.15
C ALA A 124 1.33 0.81 -10.70
N VAL A 125 0.55 0.53 -9.65
CA VAL A 125 0.42 -0.81 -9.06
C VAL A 125 -0.49 -1.74 -9.88
N ARG A 126 -1.54 -1.20 -10.50
CA ARG A 126 -2.51 -1.95 -11.31
C ARG A 126 -1.87 -2.85 -12.39
N PRO A 127 -0.98 -2.37 -13.27
CA PRO A 127 -0.36 -3.24 -14.27
C PRO A 127 0.47 -4.35 -13.64
N VAL A 128 1.17 -4.09 -12.53
CA VAL A 128 1.97 -5.10 -11.82
C VAL A 128 1.07 -6.18 -11.22
N GLY A 129 0.02 -5.82 -10.49
CA GLY A 129 -0.90 -6.81 -9.92
C GLY A 129 -1.60 -7.67 -10.98
N ARG A 130 -1.92 -7.11 -12.15
CA ARG A 130 -2.47 -7.88 -13.29
C ARG A 130 -1.44 -8.87 -13.83
N PHE A 131 -0.18 -8.44 -13.92
CA PHE A 131 0.91 -9.27 -14.38
C PHE A 131 1.15 -10.46 -13.44
N LEU A 132 1.14 -10.23 -12.11
CA LEU A 132 1.25 -11.30 -11.11
C LEU A 132 0.16 -12.36 -11.28
N ARG A 133 -1.10 -11.93 -11.41
CA ARG A 133 -2.25 -12.84 -11.61
C ARG A 133 -2.17 -13.59 -12.93
N ARG A 134 -1.72 -12.92 -14.00
CA ARG A 134 -1.55 -13.55 -15.31
C ARG A 134 -0.48 -14.64 -15.25
N HIS A 135 0.66 -14.38 -14.60
CA HIS A 135 1.71 -15.37 -14.40
C HIS A 135 1.16 -16.59 -13.66
N ALA A 136 0.53 -16.38 -12.50
CA ALA A 136 -0.07 -17.44 -11.71
C ALA A 136 -1.12 -18.26 -12.48
N ARG A 137 -1.96 -17.59 -13.28
CA ARG A 137 -2.93 -18.26 -14.16
C ARG A 137 -2.25 -19.18 -15.17
N HIS A 138 -1.20 -18.69 -15.84
CA HIS A 138 -0.47 -19.51 -16.82
C HIS A 138 0.20 -20.72 -16.19
N GLN A 139 0.77 -20.54 -15.00
CA GLN A 139 1.35 -21.62 -14.21
C GLN A 139 0.29 -22.66 -13.82
N HIS A 140 -0.85 -22.24 -13.28
CA HIS A 140 -1.93 -23.14 -12.83
C HIS A 140 -2.54 -23.93 -13.98
N HIS A 141 -2.76 -23.30 -15.14
CA HIS A 141 -3.39 -23.97 -16.29
C HIS A 141 -2.38 -24.72 -17.17
N GLY A 142 -1.07 -24.69 -16.85
CA GLY A 142 -0.04 -25.34 -17.65
C GLY A 142 0.05 -24.83 -19.09
N THR A 143 -0.38 -23.58 -19.34
CA THR A 143 -0.46 -23.01 -20.71
C THR A 143 0.88 -22.46 -21.21
N ARG A 144 1.92 -22.51 -20.38
CA ARG A 144 3.27 -22.00 -20.65
C ARG A 144 4.30 -22.96 -20.10
N ASP A 145 5.46 -23.00 -20.75
CA ASP A 145 6.58 -23.86 -20.35
C ASP A 145 7.41 -23.24 -19.22
N ALA A 146 8.33 -24.05 -18.67
CA ALA A 146 9.21 -23.64 -17.58
C ALA A 146 10.10 -22.45 -17.95
N ALA A 147 10.56 -22.37 -19.20
CA ALA A 147 11.43 -21.30 -19.68
C ALA A 147 10.69 -19.95 -19.70
N TRP A 148 9.44 -19.94 -20.18
CA TRP A 148 8.58 -18.76 -20.16
C TRP A 148 8.25 -18.32 -18.74
N LEU A 149 7.97 -19.26 -17.83
CA LEU A 149 7.71 -18.96 -16.42
C LEU A 149 8.95 -18.36 -15.74
N ALA A 150 10.12 -18.98 -15.89
CA ALA A 150 11.37 -18.49 -15.33
C ALA A 150 11.78 -17.11 -15.91
N GLY A 151 11.52 -16.86 -17.20
CA GLY A 151 11.75 -15.54 -17.79
C GLY A 151 10.83 -14.47 -17.19
N ASN A 152 9.54 -14.78 -17.03
CA ASN A 152 8.59 -13.81 -16.49
C ASN A 152 8.72 -13.56 -15.00
N ILE A 153 9.21 -14.52 -14.21
CA ILE A 153 9.42 -14.27 -12.78
C ILE A 153 10.55 -13.26 -12.53
N LEU A 154 11.54 -13.16 -13.43
CA LEU A 154 12.52 -12.07 -13.41
C LEU A 154 11.85 -10.72 -13.66
N GLU A 155 10.93 -10.65 -14.61
CA GLU A 155 10.16 -9.44 -14.86
C GLU A 155 9.25 -9.07 -13.66
N VAL A 156 8.68 -10.06 -12.97
CA VAL A 156 7.98 -9.85 -11.70
C VAL A 156 8.90 -9.17 -10.70
N ARG A 157 10.11 -9.71 -10.51
CA ARG A 157 11.10 -9.15 -9.58
C ARG A 157 11.38 -7.68 -9.88
N ASP A 158 11.68 -7.37 -11.13
CA ASP A 158 12.08 -6.01 -11.52
C ASP A 158 10.92 -5.02 -11.37
N ARG A 159 9.69 -5.40 -11.76
CA ARG A 159 8.49 -4.57 -11.60
C ARG A 159 8.12 -4.32 -10.14
N VAL A 160 8.20 -5.36 -9.29
CA VAL A 160 7.90 -5.24 -7.86
C VAL A 160 8.96 -4.41 -7.15
N SER A 161 10.24 -4.55 -7.51
CA SER A 161 11.33 -3.71 -7.01
C SER A 161 11.14 -2.23 -7.39
N ALA A 162 10.66 -1.96 -8.60
CA ALA A 162 10.35 -0.60 -9.03
C ALA A 162 9.22 0.02 -8.19
N LEU A 163 8.18 -0.75 -7.85
CA LEU A 163 7.10 -0.28 -6.96
C LEU A 163 7.62 0.08 -5.56
N ARG A 164 8.51 -0.71 -4.97
CA ARG A 164 9.12 -0.37 -3.66
C ARG A 164 9.91 0.93 -3.70
N SER A 165 10.48 1.27 -4.86
CA SER A 165 11.26 2.48 -5.07
C SER A 165 10.40 3.72 -5.40
N LEU A 166 9.09 3.54 -5.61
CA LEU A 166 8.18 4.61 -5.97
C LEU A 166 8.04 5.62 -4.83
N VAL A 167 8.22 6.90 -5.13
CA VAL A 167 7.89 8.01 -4.22
C VAL A 167 6.41 8.34 -4.41
N VAL A 168 5.66 8.28 -3.32
CA VAL A 168 4.22 8.52 -3.31
C VAL A 168 3.95 9.88 -2.72
N MET A 169 3.40 10.77 -3.54
CA MET A 169 2.90 12.08 -3.09
C MET A 169 1.57 11.89 -2.37
N PHE A 170 1.44 12.49 -1.20
CA PHE A 170 0.19 12.56 -0.45
C PHE A 170 -0.45 13.91 -0.81
N PRO A 171 -1.65 13.92 -1.45
CA PRO A 171 -2.30 15.16 -1.80
C PRO A 171 -2.67 15.93 -0.52
N GLU A 172 -2.36 17.23 -0.51
CA GLU A 172 -3.00 18.18 0.39
C GLU A 172 -4.47 18.26 -0.01
N GLU A 173 -5.34 17.61 0.77
CA GLU A 173 -6.78 17.76 0.56
C GLU A 173 -7.27 18.94 1.40
N ASP A 174 -7.95 19.88 0.74
CA ASP A 174 -8.73 20.91 1.41
C ASP A 174 -9.71 20.20 2.39
N PRO A 175 -9.70 20.52 3.68
CA PRO A 175 -10.61 19.92 4.66
C PRO A 175 -12.09 20.05 4.26
N ALA A 176 -12.46 21.06 3.46
CA ALA A 176 -13.81 21.19 2.90
C ALA A 176 -14.16 20.10 1.87
N ALA A 177 -13.19 19.66 1.05
CA ALA A 177 -13.40 18.61 0.06
C ALA A 177 -13.45 17.21 0.70
N ALA A 178 -12.67 16.98 1.77
CA ALA A 178 -12.68 15.74 2.53
C ALA A 178 -14.01 15.54 3.30
N ALA A 179 -14.59 16.62 3.83
CA ALA A 179 -15.91 16.59 4.47
C ALA A 179 -17.05 16.32 3.46
N ALA A 180 -16.94 16.83 2.23
CA ALA A 180 -17.92 16.56 1.18
C ALA A 180 -17.91 15.10 0.70
N ALA A 181 -16.72 14.48 0.62
CA ALA A 181 -16.60 13.07 0.22
C ALA A 181 -17.05 12.08 1.31
N ALA A 182 -17.03 12.48 2.59
CA ALA A 182 -17.53 11.68 3.71
C ALA A 182 -19.07 11.76 3.89
N GLY A 183 -19.74 12.68 3.18
CA GLY A 183 -21.19 12.87 3.24
C GLY A 183 -22.00 12.12 2.17
N ASP A 184 -21.33 11.35 1.30
CA ASP A 184 -21.96 10.64 0.18
C ASP A 184 -22.00 9.11 0.40
N ASP A 185 -21.83 8.67 1.65
CA ASP A 185 -21.99 7.27 2.06
C ASP A 185 -23.42 7.03 2.56
N ASP A 186 -24.41 7.38 1.72
CA ASP A 186 -25.77 6.85 1.83
C ASP A 186 -25.72 5.44 1.21
N HIS A 187 -25.26 4.48 2.02
CA HIS A 187 -25.38 3.06 1.73
C HIS A 187 -26.87 2.70 1.72
N ASP A 188 -27.45 2.67 0.53
CA ASP A 188 -28.73 2.00 0.25
C ASP A 188 -28.50 0.48 0.41
N ASP A 189 -28.80 -0.01 1.61
CA ASP A 189 -28.90 -1.44 1.93
C ASP A 189 -30.07 -2.07 1.15
N GLY A 190 -29.80 -2.48 -0.08
CA GLY A 190 -30.66 -3.34 -0.90
C GLY A 190 -30.17 -4.81 -0.87
N PRO A 191 -31.07 -5.80 -0.73
CA PRO A 191 -30.74 -7.09 -0.13
C PRO A 191 -30.09 -8.12 -1.08
N GLU A 192 -29.34 -9.02 -0.43
CA GLU A 192 -29.12 -10.45 -0.70
C GLU A 192 -28.86 -10.90 -2.16
N PHE A 193 -27.63 -11.35 -2.37
CA PHE A 193 -27.25 -12.27 -3.45
C PHE A 193 -28.15 -13.51 -3.39
N ALA A 194 -29.12 -13.57 -4.30
CA ALA A 194 -29.72 -14.84 -4.68
C ALA A 194 -28.65 -15.68 -5.38
N GLU A 195 -28.42 -16.85 -4.83
CA GLU A 195 -27.76 -17.98 -5.48
C GLU A 195 -28.52 -18.30 -6.77
N ASP A 196 -27.85 -18.25 -7.92
CA ASP A 196 -28.32 -18.95 -9.12
C ASP A 196 -27.40 -20.15 -9.33
N ASP A 197 -27.93 -21.29 -8.90
CA ASP A 197 -27.61 -22.63 -9.39
C ASP A 197 -27.98 -22.74 -10.89
N GLU A 198 -27.12 -23.45 -11.62
CA GLU A 198 -27.35 -24.23 -12.85
C GLU A 198 -28.02 -23.58 -14.08
N GLU A 199 -27.35 -23.66 -15.24
CA GLU A 199 -27.86 -24.40 -16.42
C GLU A 199 -26.79 -24.52 -17.55
N GLU A 200 -26.60 -25.78 -17.99
CA GLU A 200 -25.92 -26.35 -19.19
C GLU A 200 -24.55 -25.85 -19.71
#